data_AF-A0A967VSY5-F1
#
_entry.id   AF-A0A967VSY5-F1
#
_cell.length_a   1.000
_cell.length_b   1.000
_cell.length_c   1.000
_cell.angle_alpha   90.00
_cell.angle_beta   90.00
_cell.angle_gamma   90.00
#
_symmetry.space_group_name_H-M   'P 1'
#
loop_
_entity.id
_entity.type
_entity.pdbx_description
1 polymer ?
#
loop_
_entity_poly.entity_id
_entity_poly.type
_entity_poly.pdbx_seq_one_letter_code
_entity_poly.pdbx_strand_id
1 'polypeptide(L)' 'GRYRVRLVDGTTVAAVPVLRKLRERLEAYPLERVAAITGAPAGQIERIATEAARQGPLHVVYGASDYQWYHGD' A
#
# COMPACT_ATOMS: atom_id res chain seq x y z
N GLY A 1 -1.34 12.74 -11.30
CA GLY A 1 -2.40 12.71 -12.32
C GLY A 1 -2.14 11.60 -13.33
N ARG A 2 -2.74 11.69 -14.52
CA ARG A 2 -2.37 10.91 -15.72
C ARG A 2 -1.67 11.88 -16.66
N TYR A 3 -0.56 11.46 -17.24
CA TYR A 3 0.29 12.33 -18.07
C TYR A 3 0.47 11.71 -19.44
N ARG A 4 0.63 12.55 -20.46
CA ARG A 4 1.04 12.12 -21.80
C ARG A 4 2.53 12.43 -21.94
N VAL A 5 3.33 11.44 -22.31
CA VAL A 5 4.78 11.54 -22.43
C VAL A 5 5.17 11.17 -23.85
N ARG A 6 5.94 12.04 -24.52
CA ARG A 6 6.50 11.73 -25.83
C ARG A 6 7.81 10.95 -25.65
N LEU A 7 7.94 9.84 -26.36
CA LEU A 7 9.13 8.99 -26.36
C LEU A 7 10.11 9.40 -27.47
N VAL A 8 11.30 8.79 -27.48
CA VAL A 8 12.38 9.10 -28.44
C VAL A 8 12.03 8.76 -29.89
N ASP A 9 11.14 7.79 -30.10
CA ASP A 9 10.62 7.40 -31.42
C ASP A 9 9.49 8.32 -31.93
N GLY A 10 9.15 9.36 -31.16
CA GLY A 10 8.07 10.31 -31.47
C GLY A 10 6.68 9.86 -31.04
N THR A 11 6.51 8.62 -30.55
CA THR A 11 5.21 8.15 -30.04
C THR A 11 4.85 8.83 -28.73
N THR A 12 3.56 8.88 -28.40
CA THR A 12 3.08 9.42 -27.13
C THR A 12 2.37 8.34 -26.32
N VAL A 13 2.82 8.14 -25.08
CA VAL A 13 2.26 7.14 -24.16
C VAL A 13 1.60 7.80 -22.96
N ALA A 14 0.63 7.11 -22.36
CA ALA A 14 0.04 7.50 -21.09
C ALA A 14 0.90 6.98 -19.93
N ALA A 15 1.34 7.87 -19.05
CA ALA A 15 2.08 7.56 -17.85
C ALA A 15 1.26 7.89 -16.59
N VAL A 16 1.42 7.06 -15.55
CA VAL A 16 0.77 7.24 -14.25
C VAL A 16 1.82 7.08 -13.15
N PRO A 17 1.89 8.00 -12.16
CA PRO A 17 2.77 7.82 -11.02
C PRO A 17 2.44 6.55 -10.25
N VAL A 18 3.47 5.86 -9.76
CA VAL A 18 3.31 4.61 -8.99
C VAL A 18 2.40 4.80 -7.78
N LEU A 19 2.54 5.90 -7.03
CA LEU A 19 1.67 6.20 -5.89
C LEU A 19 0.18 6.25 -6.25
N ARG A 20 -0.15 6.75 -7.45
CA ARG A 20 -1.55 6.73 -7.92
C ARG A 20 -2.01 5.31 -8.19
N LYS A 21 -1.19 4.50 -8.87
CA LYS A 21 -1.50 3.10 -9.14
C LYS A 21 -1.63 2.28 -7.86
N LEU A 22 -0.80 2.58 -6.86
CA LEU A 22 -0.90 1.99 -5.53
C LEU A 22 -2.23 2.34 -4.86
N ARG A 23 -2.64 3.62 -4.87
CA ARG A 23 -3.95 4.04 -4.34
C ARG A 23 -5.12 3.33 -5.03
N GLU A 24 -5.11 3.27 -6.37
CA GLU A 24 -6.12 2.54 -7.15
C GLU A 24 -6.17 1.04 -6.75
N ARG A 25 -5.01 0.42 -6.46
CA ARG A 25 -4.96 -0.98 -6.01
C ARG A 25 -5.45 -1.17 -4.57
N LEU A 26 -5.18 -0.21 -3.69
CA LEU A 26 -5.61 -0.22 -2.29
C LEU A 26 -7.14 -0.06 -2.13
N GLU A 27 -7.85 0.46 -3.14
CA GLU A 27 -9.33 0.47 -3.16
C GLU A 27 -9.93 -0.94 -3.01
N ALA A 28 -9.19 -1.99 -3.42
CA ALA A 28 -9.61 -3.38 -3.23
C ALA A 28 -9.49 -3.90 -1.78
N TYR A 29 -8.90 -3.11 -0.89
CA TYR A 29 -8.63 -3.43 0.52
C TYR A 29 -9.30 -2.42 1.47
N PRO A 30 -10.65 -2.31 1.43
CA PRO A 30 -11.35 -1.54 2.46
C PRO A 30 -11.18 -2.21 3.83
N LEU A 31 -11.37 -1.43 4.90
CA LEU A 31 -11.07 -1.84 6.27
C LEU A 31 -11.77 -3.16 6.65
N GLU A 32 -13.01 -3.34 6.22
CA GLU A 32 -13.84 -4.53 6.47
C GLU A 32 -13.21 -5.78 5.83
N ARG A 33 -12.68 -5.63 4.61
CA ARG A 33 -12.00 -6.73 3.92
C ARG A 33 -10.68 -7.08 4.62
N VAL A 34 -9.91 -6.09 5.04
CA VAL A 34 -8.65 -6.32 5.75
C VAL A 34 -8.91 -7.03 7.09
N ALA A 35 -9.94 -6.61 7.83
CA ALA A 35 -10.37 -7.27 9.05
C ALA A 35 -10.77 -8.73 8.78
N ALA A 36 -11.52 -9.00 7.71
CA ALA A 36 -11.90 -10.36 7.33
C ALA A 36 -10.70 -11.25 6.94
N ILE A 37 -9.72 -10.71 6.22
CA ILE A 37 -8.50 -11.46 5.82
C ILE A 37 -7.62 -11.79 7.02
N THR A 38 -7.43 -10.82 7.92
CA THR A 38 -6.47 -10.92 9.03
C THR A 38 -7.06 -11.52 10.30
N GLY A 39 -8.39 -11.51 10.43
CA GLY A 39 -9.09 -11.82 11.69
C GLY A 39 -8.94 -10.74 12.76
N ALA A 40 -8.27 -9.62 12.49
CA ALA A 40 -8.06 -8.54 13.45
C ALA A 40 -9.27 -7.57 13.49
N PRO A 41 -9.60 -6.99 14.66
CA PRO A 41 -10.69 -6.02 14.75
C PRO A 41 -10.42 -4.76 13.91
N ALA A 42 -11.40 -4.35 13.09
CA ALA A 42 -11.31 -3.16 12.23
C ALA A 42 -10.85 -1.90 12.97
N GLY A 43 -11.42 -1.63 14.16
CA GLY A 43 -11.04 -0.46 14.97
C GLY A 43 -9.59 -0.50 15.45
N GLN A 44 -9.00 -1.68 15.67
CA GLN A 44 -7.59 -1.80 16.02
C GLN A 44 -6.68 -1.51 14.81
N ILE A 45 -7.05 -2.01 13.63
CA ILE A 45 -6.32 -1.76 12.38
C ILE A 45 -6.30 -0.27 12.05
N GLU A 46 -7.46 0.39 12.09
CA GLU A 46 -7.58 1.83 11.83
C GLU A 46 -6.79 2.68 12.84
N ARG A 47 -6.87 2.33 14.13
CA ARG A 47 -6.15 3.03 15.18
C ARG A 47 -4.63 2.94 14.97
N ILE A 48 -4.09 1.75 14.74
CA ILE A 48 -2.66 1.56 14.49
C ILE A 48 -2.21 2.33 13.24
N ALA A 49 -2.97 2.26 12.14
CA ALA A 49 -2.65 2.99 10.91
C ALA A 49 -2.63 4.51 11.14
N THR A 50 -3.60 5.04 11.89
CA THR A 50 -3.70 6.47 12.20
C THR A 50 -2.57 6.94 13.13
N GLU A 51 -2.26 6.16 14.17
CA GLU A 51 -1.16 6.45 15.10
C GLU A 51 0.18 6.42 14.37
N ALA A 52 0.45 5.36 13.59
CA ALA A 52 1.66 5.20 12.79
C ALA A 52 1.87 6.34 11.77
N ALA A 53 0.80 6.88 11.20
CA ALA A 53 0.86 8.00 10.26
C ALA A 53 1.12 9.36 10.95
N ARG A 54 0.78 9.49 12.23
CA ARG A 54 0.83 10.77 12.98
C ARG A 54 1.99 10.88 13.95
N GLN A 55 2.45 9.75 14.50
CA GLN A 55 3.49 9.69 15.52
C GLN A 55 4.83 9.32 14.86
N GLY A 56 5.88 10.09 15.13
CA GLY A 56 7.19 9.88 14.50
C GLY A 56 8.35 10.26 15.41
N PRO A 57 9.50 9.56 15.31
CA PRO A 57 9.82 8.51 14.33
C PRO A 57 9.16 7.14 14.64
N LEU A 58 8.71 6.45 13.60
CA LEU A 58 8.18 5.07 13.68
C LEU A 58 9.27 4.08 13.24
N HIS A 59 9.48 3.04 14.04
CA HIS A 59 10.34 1.92 13.69
C HIS A 59 9.54 0.62 13.81
N VAL A 60 9.60 -0.23 12.77
CA VAL A 60 8.95 -1.54 12.77
C VAL A 60 10.03 -2.59 12.92
N VAL A 61 10.02 -3.31 14.05
CA VAL A 61 10.87 -4.49 14.26
C VAL A 61 10.03 -5.71 13.92
N TYR A 62 10.44 -6.47 12.92
CA TYR A 62 9.80 -7.72 12.53
C TYR A 62 10.80 -8.88 12.57
N GLY A 63 10.26 -10.07 12.87
CA GLY A 63 11.05 -11.28 13.10
C GLY A 63 11.03 -12.25 11.93
N ALA A 64 11.65 -13.40 12.13
CA ALA A 64 11.73 -14.46 11.12
C ALA A 64 10.36 -14.94 10.63
N SER A 65 9.35 -14.85 11.48
CA SER A 65 7.97 -15.17 11.15
C SER A 65 7.37 -14.34 10.00
N ASP A 66 8.00 -13.27 9.53
CA ASP A 66 7.42 -12.44 8.46
C ASP A 66 8.10 -12.75 7.12
N TYR A 67 9.42 -12.97 7.10
CA TYR A 67 10.18 -13.28 5.87
C TYR A 67 10.36 -14.78 5.61
N GLN A 68 9.92 -15.66 6.51
CA GLN A 68 9.96 -17.12 6.32
C GLN A 68 8.74 -17.68 5.58
N TRP A 69 7.79 -16.84 5.14
CA TRP A 69 6.63 -17.26 4.35
C TRP A 69 6.87 -17.12 2.86
N TYR A 70 6.11 -17.87 2.07
CA TYR A 70 6.21 -17.91 0.60
C TYR A 70 6.02 -16.54 -0.08
N HIS A 71 5.26 -15.64 0.54
CA HIS A 71 5.04 -14.25 0.09
C HIS A 71 5.57 -13.24 1.12
N GLY A 72 6.71 -13.56 1.75
CA GLY A 72 7.37 -12.70 2.75
C GLY A 72 8.46 -11.79 2.18
N ASP A 73 8.64 -11.78 0.86
CA ASP A 73 9.50 -10.86 0.10
C ASP A 73 8.92 -9.44 0.00
#